data_AF-A0A1Y2EWJ5-F1
#
_entry.id   AF-A0A1Y2EWJ5-F1
#
_cell.length_a   1.000
_cell.length_b   1.000
_cell.length_c   1.000
_cell.angle_alpha   90.00
_cell.angle_beta   90.00
_cell.angle_gamma   90.00
#
_symmetry.space_group_name_H-M   'P 1'
#
loop_
_entity.id
_entity.type
_entity.pdbx_description
1 polymer ?
#
loop_
_entity_poly.entity_id
_entity_poly.type
_entity_poly.pdbx_seq_one_letter_code
_entity_poly.pdbx_strand_id
1 'polypeptide(L)'
;MKKTENKESSENERVQKTFEQYIPNFVCRHIQKKLEEYVKEHGDNVTELDMEPSCTECFGVAVMADVSGYSKLTAKLAEKGDIGARMLLNVMKNYFDQIIHIILSFQGDIVKFVGDAVIFYWKIKDNNIDDISEDPARGELVLTACDCCIRLLDKLGRFPIDIPDCEITELKIHLGIGAGKIYDIHVGGKDRWEHFIGGDAMDQISTVLDLAEAGELALSHQAFRHFGNVVDVASVTIGGYDKRCVIVKGLENCIRKVPVLSLDQEAAFDIFDSVPNNINIELYKPFINSYALYKLKDDIQNCPAFGIRDDLEHLMSIYDTRQVTTVFIRVSTLKFKSIESLGVAQETMLIVQNYVKKYEGCIRQFHCDDKGALLLAFFGLPPYGHTDDAIRGVKAALSISKELARIFPEKNYSFGVTTGVIAVGGVGKSIRTEYAMMGDSINMAARLMCIDKNNKAMKPDGNVFCDEKTFNLSNVDCTFKSLGEIKVKGKDHSIPVYKALTIQEKKIELEGDDKIIGRVKERKIIDGLIEAHLVKQTKIMIFEGEGGQGLSTLVKYTKNKAVQMNCMIW
;
A
#
# COMPACT_ATOMS: atom_id res chain seq x y z
N MET A 1 7.67 25.10 37.42
CA MET A 1 8.95 24.79 36.74
C MET A 1 9.40 23.38 37.10
N LYS A 2 10.04 23.09 38.25
CA LYS A 2 10.48 21.70 38.57
C LYS A 2 9.40 20.59 38.53
N LYS A 3 8.16 20.87 38.95
CA LYS A 3 7.03 19.91 38.86
C LYS A 3 6.50 19.72 37.43
N THR A 4 6.66 20.73 36.58
CA THR A 4 6.24 20.72 35.18
C THR A 4 7.29 19.98 34.34
N GLU A 5 8.57 20.26 34.57
CA GLU A 5 9.73 19.60 33.95
C GLU A 5 9.78 18.10 34.28
N ASN A 6 9.56 17.71 35.54
CA ASN A 6 9.51 16.29 35.90
C ASN A 6 8.32 15.55 35.26
N LYS A 7 7.19 16.23 35.04
CA LYS A 7 6.01 15.64 34.41
C LYS A 7 6.22 15.43 32.91
N GLU A 8 6.74 16.45 32.22
CA GLU A 8 7.12 16.36 30.80
C GLU A 8 8.20 15.31 30.55
N SER A 9 9.20 15.19 31.44
CA SER A 9 10.23 14.15 31.35
C SER A 9 9.64 12.74 31.47
N SER A 10 8.73 12.52 32.44
CA SER A 10 8.09 11.21 32.63
C SER A 10 7.12 10.84 31.50
N GLU A 11 6.46 11.83 30.89
CA GLU A 11 5.54 11.63 29.78
C GLU A 11 6.28 11.27 28.49
N ASN A 12 7.40 11.96 28.21
CA ASN A 12 8.26 11.65 27.09
C ASN A 12 8.89 10.24 27.20
N GLU A 13 9.31 9.83 28.39
CA GLU A 13 9.85 8.48 28.64
C GLU A 13 8.78 7.40 28.41
N ARG A 14 7.54 7.65 28.86
CA ARG A 14 6.39 6.75 28.59
C ARG A 14 6.10 6.61 27.10
N VAL A 15 6.05 7.73 26.37
CA VAL A 15 5.82 7.75 24.91
C VAL A 15 6.90 6.92 24.21
N GLN A 16 8.17 7.14 24.56
CA GLN A 16 9.29 6.43 23.96
C GLN A 16 9.23 4.93 24.24
N LYS A 17 9.00 4.52 25.49
CA LYS A 17 8.88 3.11 25.87
C LYS A 17 7.73 2.39 25.14
N THR A 18 6.59 3.07 25.02
CA THR A 18 5.44 2.54 24.29
C THR A 18 5.73 2.39 22.79
N PHE A 19 6.36 3.42 22.21
CA PHE A 19 6.73 3.41 20.81
C PHE A 19 7.65 2.21 20.53
N GLU A 20 8.68 2.02 21.34
CA GLU A 20 9.60 0.88 21.27
C GLU A 20 8.91 -0.47 21.37
N GLN A 21 7.91 -0.60 22.24
CA GLN A 21 7.14 -1.83 22.42
C GLN A 21 6.39 -2.26 21.16
N TYR A 22 5.86 -1.31 20.37
CA TYR A 22 5.00 -1.62 19.22
C TYR A 22 5.70 -1.63 17.87
N ILE A 23 6.90 -1.05 17.76
CA ILE A 23 7.68 -1.02 16.52
C ILE A 23 7.86 -2.40 15.86
N PRO A 24 8.19 -3.47 16.60
CA PRO A 24 8.36 -4.80 16.03
C PRO A 24 7.14 -5.31 15.25
N ASN A 25 5.93 -4.96 15.67
CA ASN A 25 4.68 -5.42 15.05
C ASN A 25 4.51 -4.92 13.61
N PHE A 26 5.21 -3.85 13.21
CA PHE A 26 5.18 -3.31 11.85
C PHE A 26 6.09 -4.06 10.88
N VAL A 27 6.92 -4.97 11.39
CA VAL A 27 7.91 -5.73 10.63
C VAL A 27 7.47 -7.19 10.59
N CYS A 28 7.55 -7.85 9.43
CA CYS A 28 7.21 -9.27 9.32
C CYS A 28 8.20 -10.14 10.11
N ARG A 29 7.76 -11.34 10.50
CA ARG A 29 8.52 -12.18 11.43
C ARG A 29 9.85 -12.65 10.83
N HIS A 30 9.89 -12.87 9.52
CA HIS A 30 11.15 -13.23 8.88
C HIS A 30 12.23 -12.15 9.04
N ILE A 31 11.85 -10.87 8.90
CA ILE A 31 12.79 -9.76 9.09
C ILE A 31 13.17 -9.61 10.56
N GLN A 32 12.23 -9.78 11.49
CA GLN A 32 12.51 -9.81 12.94
C GLN A 32 13.64 -10.80 13.25
N LYS A 33 13.53 -12.05 12.81
CA LYS A 33 14.57 -13.06 12.98
C LYS A 33 15.91 -12.66 12.38
N LYS A 34 15.89 -12.13 11.15
CA LYS A 34 17.12 -11.69 10.48
C LYS A 34 17.82 -10.58 11.27
N LEU A 35 17.06 -9.66 11.86
CA LEU A 35 17.60 -8.62 12.73
C LEU A 35 18.14 -9.19 14.05
N GLU A 36 17.47 -10.18 14.63
CA GLU A 36 17.98 -10.88 15.83
C GLU A 36 19.29 -11.63 15.56
N GLU A 37 19.41 -12.30 14.41
CA GLU A 37 20.65 -12.94 13.95
C GLU A 37 21.76 -11.90 13.73
N TYR A 38 21.43 -10.78 13.08
CA TYR A 38 22.37 -9.68 12.87
C TYR A 38 22.90 -9.11 14.21
N VAL A 39 22.03 -8.91 15.21
CA VAL A 39 22.42 -8.47 16.56
C VAL A 39 23.32 -9.51 17.24
N LYS A 40 23.05 -10.81 17.10
CA LYS A 40 23.91 -11.88 17.65
C LYS A 40 25.32 -11.86 17.03
N GLU A 41 25.44 -11.51 15.75
CA GLU A 41 26.71 -11.46 15.03
C GLU A 41 27.52 -10.18 15.31
N HIS A 42 26.85 -9.03 15.46
CA HIS A 42 27.49 -7.72 15.53
C HIS A 42 27.47 -7.09 16.94
N GLY A 43 26.72 -7.68 17.88
CA GLY A 43 26.57 -7.25 19.27
C GLY A 43 25.38 -6.30 19.51
N ASP A 44 24.98 -6.18 20.78
CA ASP A 44 23.76 -5.44 21.18
C ASP A 44 23.83 -3.92 20.93
N ASN A 45 25.04 -3.35 20.84
CA ASN A 45 25.26 -1.89 20.75
C ASN A 45 25.23 -1.33 19.32
N VAL A 46 24.86 -2.12 18.32
CA VAL A 46 24.86 -1.67 16.91
C VAL A 46 23.75 -0.66 16.66
N THR A 47 24.08 0.54 16.22
CA THR A 47 23.09 1.62 16.02
C THR A 47 22.61 1.74 14.58
N GLU A 48 23.35 1.18 13.63
CA GLU A 48 23.06 1.30 12.20
C GLU A 48 23.08 -0.06 11.53
N LEU A 49 22.16 -0.24 10.57
CA LEU A 49 22.01 -1.47 9.82
C LEU A 49 22.86 -1.41 8.54
N ASP A 50 24.05 -1.98 8.60
CA ASP A 50 24.99 -2.08 7.46
C ASP A 50 24.75 -3.39 6.70
N MET A 51 23.53 -3.53 6.16
CA MET A 51 23.15 -4.67 5.35
C MET A 51 23.46 -4.43 3.88
N GLU A 52 23.90 -5.47 3.18
CA GLU A 52 23.96 -5.48 1.72
C GLU A 52 22.62 -5.99 1.13
N PRO A 53 22.23 -5.56 -0.09
CA PRO A 53 21.09 -6.14 -0.77
C PRO A 53 21.31 -7.65 -0.91
N SER A 54 20.30 -8.42 -0.54
CA SER A 54 20.43 -9.87 -0.43
C SER A 54 19.21 -10.57 -1.03
N CYS A 55 19.45 -11.77 -1.53
CA CYS A 55 18.43 -12.64 -2.09
C CYS A 55 18.77 -14.07 -1.68
N THR A 56 17.86 -14.71 -0.95
CA THR A 56 18.03 -16.10 -0.49
C THR A 56 17.03 -16.99 -1.20
N GLU A 57 17.50 -18.11 -1.74
CA GLU A 57 16.64 -19.11 -2.36
C GLU A 57 16.12 -20.09 -1.29
N CYS A 58 14.83 -20.42 -1.37
CA CYS A 58 14.22 -21.46 -0.54
C CYS A 58 13.05 -22.13 -1.28
N PHE A 59 12.58 -23.27 -0.78
CA PHE A 59 11.28 -23.78 -1.16
C PHE A 59 10.22 -23.15 -0.26
N GLY A 60 9.10 -22.74 -0.85
CA GLY A 60 7.97 -22.26 -0.07
C GLY A 60 6.64 -22.35 -0.77
N VAL A 61 5.60 -22.11 0.02
CA VAL A 61 4.21 -22.06 -0.40
C VAL A 61 3.73 -20.64 -0.13
N ALA A 62 3.44 -19.91 -1.20
CA ALA A 62 2.94 -18.56 -1.12
C ALA A 62 1.43 -18.55 -1.41
N VAL A 63 0.74 -17.65 -0.73
CA VAL A 63 -0.70 -17.47 -0.85
C VAL A 63 -0.99 -16.00 -1.03
N MET A 64 -1.89 -15.68 -1.96
CA MET A 64 -2.50 -14.37 -2.06
C MET A 64 -4.00 -14.50 -1.80
N ALA A 65 -4.47 -13.67 -0.88
CA ALA A 65 -5.86 -13.54 -0.48
C ALA A 65 -6.41 -12.23 -1.01
N ASP A 66 -7.26 -12.28 -2.03
CA ASP A 66 -7.83 -11.08 -2.67
C ASP A 66 -9.27 -10.83 -2.21
N VAL A 67 -9.55 -9.57 -1.84
CA VAL A 67 -10.85 -9.15 -1.31
C VAL A 67 -11.79 -8.75 -2.45
N SER A 68 -12.62 -9.70 -2.83
CA SER A 68 -13.70 -9.49 -3.78
C SER A 68 -14.73 -8.49 -3.27
N GLY A 69 -15.00 -7.47 -4.08
CA GLY A 69 -15.98 -6.41 -3.79
C GLY A 69 -15.37 -5.13 -3.23
N TYR A 70 -14.12 -5.15 -2.75
CA TYR A 70 -13.44 -3.98 -2.17
C TYR A 70 -13.39 -2.79 -3.13
N SER A 71 -12.96 -3.01 -4.38
CA SER A 71 -12.85 -1.93 -5.37
C SER A 71 -14.20 -1.24 -5.64
N LYS A 72 -15.31 -2.00 -5.64
CA LYS A 72 -16.66 -1.46 -5.82
C LYS A 72 -17.10 -0.67 -4.59
N LEU A 73 -16.85 -1.22 -3.40
CA LEU A 73 -17.14 -0.56 -2.12
C LEU A 73 -16.38 0.76 -1.99
N THR A 74 -15.09 0.75 -2.30
CA THR A 74 -14.25 1.95 -2.26
C THR A 74 -14.77 3.04 -3.19
N ALA A 75 -15.14 2.68 -4.43
CA ALA A 75 -15.70 3.64 -5.38
C ALA A 75 -17.03 4.24 -4.89
N LYS A 76 -17.91 3.41 -4.31
CA LYS A 76 -19.20 3.87 -3.80
C LYS A 76 -19.05 4.76 -2.56
N LEU A 77 -18.15 4.41 -1.65
CA LEU A 77 -17.88 5.19 -0.45
C LEU A 77 -17.14 6.50 -0.76
N ALA A 78 -16.38 6.57 -1.85
CA ALA A 78 -15.75 7.82 -2.28
C ALA A 78 -16.77 8.93 -2.57
N GLU A 79 -18.00 8.59 -3.00
CA GLU A 79 -19.10 9.57 -3.16
C GLU A 79 -19.50 10.25 -1.84
N LYS A 80 -19.22 9.61 -0.70
CA LYS A 80 -19.51 10.13 0.65
C LYS A 80 -18.33 10.92 1.24
N GLY A 81 -17.28 11.19 0.45
CA GLY A 81 -16.10 11.95 0.89
C GLY A 81 -15.40 11.32 2.10
N ASP A 82 -14.95 12.17 3.03
CA ASP A 82 -14.19 11.78 4.23
C ASP A 82 -14.92 10.74 5.10
N ILE A 83 -16.25 10.86 5.21
CA ILE A 83 -17.08 9.93 5.99
C ILE A 83 -17.03 8.54 5.37
N GLY A 84 -17.11 8.45 4.03
CA GLY A 84 -17.03 7.18 3.32
C GLY A 84 -15.66 6.53 3.44
N ALA A 85 -14.58 7.31 3.34
CA ALA A 85 -13.23 6.82 3.52
C ALA A 85 -13.03 6.21 4.94
N ARG A 86 -13.60 6.86 5.96
CA ARG A 86 -13.61 6.33 7.33
C ARG A 86 -14.42 5.03 7.47
N MET A 87 -15.61 4.96 6.88
CA MET A 87 -16.43 3.75 6.91
C MET A 87 -15.70 2.55 6.29
N LEU A 88 -15.02 2.79 5.16
CA LEU A 88 -14.21 1.78 4.48
C LEU A 88 -13.11 1.23 5.41
N LEU A 89 -12.36 2.14 6.04
CA LEU A 89 -11.28 1.76 6.94
C LEU A 89 -11.78 0.90 8.11
N ASN A 90 -12.91 1.25 8.72
CA ASN A 90 -13.47 0.49 9.84
C ASN A 90 -13.90 -0.94 9.43
N VAL A 91 -14.52 -1.10 8.26
CA VAL A 91 -14.85 -2.43 7.71
C VAL A 91 -13.57 -3.24 7.49
N MET A 92 -12.58 -2.63 6.85
CA MET A 92 -11.33 -3.32 6.51
C MET A 92 -10.47 -3.64 7.73
N LYS A 93 -10.50 -2.83 8.79
CA LYS A 93 -9.83 -3.13 10.06
C LYS A 93 -10.33 -4.46 10.63
N ASN A 94 -11.65 -4.59 10.82
CA ASN A 94 -12.25 -5.82 11.35
C ASN A 94 -12.01 -7.05 10.46
N TYR A 95 -11.95 -6.81 9.14
CA TYR A 95 -11.68 -7.83 8.15
C TYR A 95 -10.22 -8.32 8.21
N PHE A 96 -9.25 -7.41 8.15
CA PHE A 96 -7.82 -7.76 8.20
C PHE A 96 -7.39 -8.32 9.55
N ASP A 97 -7.97 -7.85 10.66
CA ASP A 97 -7.68 -8.40 11.99
C ASP A 97 -7.94 -9.91 12.03
N GLN A 98 -9.07 -10.37 11.46
CA GLN A 98 -9.40 -11.80 11.41
C GLN A 98 -8.47 -12.58 10.48
N ILE A 99 -8.11 -12.00 9.32
CA ILE A 99 -7.13 -12.62 8.41
C ILE A 99 -5.80 -12.83 9.12
N ILE A 100 -5.29 -11.78 9.77
CA ILE A 100 -4.00 -11.81 10.47
C ILE A 100 -3.98 -12.92 11.52
N HIS A 101 -5.02 -12.99 12.36
CA HIS A 101 -5.10 -14.00 13.41
C HIS A 101 -5.14 -15.43 12.87
N ILE A 102 -5.90 -15.67 11.79
CA ILE A 102 -5.96 -17.00 11.18
C ILE A 102 -4.60 -17.37 10.60
N ILE A 103 -3.99 -16.52 9.77
CA ILE A 103 -2.69 -16.82 9.12
C ILE A 103 -1.62 -17.17 10.17
N LEU A 104 -1.51 -16.35 11.22
CA LEU A 104 -0.50 -16.54 12.25
C LEU A 104 -0.77 -17.78 13.11
N SER A 105 -2.04 -18.19 13.27
CA SER A 105 -2.38 -19.45 13.97
C SER A 105 -1.92 -20.71 13.24
N PHE A 106 -1.68 -20.61 11.93
CA PHE A 106 -1.09 -21.65 11.09
C PHE A 106 0.41 -21.41 10.82
N GLN A 107 1.06 -20.53 11.58
CA GLN A 107 2.48 -20.19 11.44
C GLN A 107 2.86 -19.61 10.06
N GLY A 108 1.90 -19.03 9.34
CA GLY A 108 2.20 -18.31 8.09
C GLY A 108 2.78 -16.93 8.40
N ASP A 109 3.74 -16.47 7.60
CA ASP A 109 4.28 -15.11 7.74
C ASP A 109 3.64 -14.16 6.73
N ILE A 110 3.17 -13.01 7.21
CA ILE A 110 2.49 -12.01 6.40
C ILE A 110 3.54 -11.05 5.83
N VAL A 111 3.81 -11.22 4.54
CA VAL A 111 4.78 -10.39 3.81
C VAL A 111 4.27 -8.95 3.76
N LYS A 112 3.09 -8.74 3.16
CA LYS A 112 2.49 -7.39 3.03
C LYS A 112 1.03 -7.42 2.59
N PHE A 113 0.39 -6.27 2.78
CA PHE A 113 -0.92 -5.93 2.24
C PHE A 113 -0.70 -5.14 0.94
N VAL A 114 -1.13 -5.68 -0.19
CA VAL A 114 -0.97 -5.08 -1.52
C VAL A 114 -2.33 -4.68 -2.06
N GLY A 115 -2.67 -3.40 -1.92
CA GLY A 115 -4.00 -2.92 -2.31
C GLY A 115 -5.08 -3.58 -1.46
N ASP A 116 -5.93 -4.38 -2.10
CA ASP A 116 -6.99 -5.20 -1.52
C ASP A 116 -6.61 -6.67 -1.31
N ALA A 117 -5.35 -7.03 -1.51
CA ALA A 117 -4.85 -8.38 -1.29
C ALA A 117 -3.91 -8.48 -0.08
N VAL A 118 -3.83 -9.67 0.52
CA VAL A 118 -2.82 -10.03 1.53
C VAL A 118 -1.94 -11.13 0.96
N ILE A 119 -0.61 -10.92 1.01
CA ILE A 119 0.38 -11.91 0.60
C ILE A 119 1.05 -12.47 1.85
N PHE A 120 1.02 -13.79 1.98
CA PHE A 120 1.63 -14.52 3.07
C PHE A 120 2.20 -15.85 2.57
N TYR A 121 3.14 -16.41 3.32
CA TYR A 121 3.86 -17.59 2.88
C TYR A 121 4.39 -18.44 4.04
N TRP A 122 4.76 -19.66 3.68
CA TRP A 122 5.56 -20.56 4.49
C TRP A 122 6.79 -20.96 3.70
N LYS A 123 7.90 -21.21 4.38
CA LYS A 123 9.15 -21.68 3.76
C LYS A 123 9.82 -22.76 4.59
N ILE A 124 10.61 -23.57 3.92
CA ILE A 124 11.54 -24.52 4.53
C ILE A 124 12.92 -24.34 3.92
N LYS A 125 13.96 -24.58 4.72
CA LYS A 125 15.33 -24.68 4.20
C LYS A 125 15.43 -25.99 3.44
N ASP A 126 15.62 -25.86 2.13
CA ASP A 126 15.72 -27.00 1.24
C ASP A 126 17.06 -26.93 0.52
N ASN A 127 17.92 -27.91 0.78
CA ASN A 127 19.25 -27.96 0.21
C ASN A 127 19.23 -28.38 -1.28
N ASN A 128 18.08 -28.82 -1.81
CA ASN A 128 17.94 -29.28 -3.18
C ASN A 128 16.61 -28.81 -3.81
N ILE A 129 16.43 -27.49 -3.91
CA ILE A 129 15.19 -26.84 -4.41
C ILE A 129 14.80 -27.32 -5.82
N ASP A 130 15.80 -27.65 -6.66
CA ASP A 130 15.58 -28.11 -8.04
C ASP A 130 15.22 -29.61 -8.14
N ASP A 131 15.32 -30.35 -7.03
CA ASP A 131 14.87 -31.75 -7.00
C ASP A 131 13.36 -31.81 -7.09
N ILE A 132 12.86 -32.56 -8.07
CA ILE A 132 11.44 -32.75 -8.34
C ILE A 132 10.93 -34.03 -7.64
N SER A 133 11.78 -34.68 -6.83
CA SER A 133 11.42 -35.84 -6.04
C SER A 133 10.28 -35.55 -5.05
N GLU A 134 9.55 -36.59 -4.69
CA GLU A 134 8.41 -36.50 -3.78
C GLU A 134 8.89 -36.29 -2.34
N ASP A 135 9.25 -35.05 -1.99
CA ASP A 135 9.56 -34.67 -0.61
C ASP A 135 8.24 -34.49 0.18
N PRO A 136 7.97 -35.32 1.20
CA PRO A 136 6.80 -35.19 2.06
C PRO A 136 6.77 -33.87 2.83
N ALA A 137 7.91 -33.26 3.17
CA ALA A 137 7.95 -31.98 3.90
C ALA A 137 7.36 -30.83 3.06
N ARG A 138 7.65 -30.81 1.76
CA ARG A 138 7.03 -29.86 0.82
C ARG A 138 5.51 -30.06 0.74
N GLY A 139 5.07 -31.31 0.74
CA GLY A 139 3.64 -31.65 0.78
C GLY A 139 2.95 -31.18 2.06
N GLU A 140 3.59 -31.36 3.21
CA GLU A 140 3.06 -30.90 4.51
C GLU A 140 2.90 -29.38 4.55
N LEU A 141 3.86 -28.66 3.96
CA LEU A 141 3.80 -27.19 3.85
C LEU A 141 2.59 -26.75 3.03
N VAL A 142 2.31 -27.43 1.91
CA VAL A 142 1.12 -27.14 1.08
C VAL A 142 -0.16 -27.49 1.82
N LEU A 143 -0.22 -28.64 2.50
CA LEU A 143 -1.39 -29.03 3.29
C LEU A 143 -1.70 -28.00 4.39
N THR A 144 -0.68 -27.55 5.12
CA THR A 144 -0.80 -26.48 6.14
C THR A 144 -1.37 -25.19 5.54
N ALA A 145 -0.87 -24.79 4.37
CA ALA A 145 -1.38 -23.61 3.66
C ALA A 145 -2.83 -23.79 3.22
N CYS A 146 -3.22 -25.00 2.77
CA CYS A 146 -4.60 -25.31 2.39
C CYS A 146 -5.53 -25.28 3.61
N ASP A 147 -5.16 -25.87 4.74
CA ASP A 147 -5.96 -25.83 5.97
C ASP A 147 -6.18 -24.39 6.47
N CYS A 148 -5.12 -23.56 6.41
CA CYS A 148 -5.21 -22.13 6.69
C CYS A 148 -6.22 -21.44 5.76
N CYS A 149 -6.13 -21.70 4.46
CA CYS A 149 -7.02 -21.14 3.45
C CYS A 149 -8.48 -21.58 3.61
N ILE A 150 -8.73 -22.85 3.91
CA ILE A 150 -10.09 -23.34 4.21
C ILE A 150 -10.63 -22.64 5.45
N ARG A 151 -9.81 -22.47 6.51
CA ARG A 151 -10.23 -21.71 7.69
C ARG A 151 -10.54 -20.25 7.39
N LEU A 152 -9.79 -19.61 6.47
CA LEU A 152 -10.10 -18.28 5.97
C LEU A 152 -11.44 -18.26 5.23
N LEU A 153 -11.72 -19.24 4.36
CA LEU A 153 -13.01 -19.33 3.65
C LEU A 153 -14.19 -19.57 4.60
N ASP A 154 -14.04 -20.44 5.60
CA ASP A 154 -15.09 -20.72 6.58
C ASP A 154 -15.50 -19.47 7.37
N LYS A 155 -14.53 -18.58 7.66
CA LYS A 155 -14.75 -17.38 8.47
C LYS A 155 -15.06 -16.14 7.64
N LEU A 156 -14.45 -16.00 6.47
CA LEU A 156 -14.41 -14.76 5.68
C LEU A 156 -14.88 -14.95 4.23
N GLY A 157 -15.29 -16.17 3.84
CA GLY A 157 -15.87 -16.46 2.53
C GLY A 157 -17.07 -15.59 2.19
N ARG A 158 -17.84 -15.17 3.22
CA ARG A 158 -18.85 -14.12 3.16
C ARG A 158 -18.79 -13.27 4.42
N PHE A 159 -18.14 -12.11 4.31
CA PHE A 159 -17.99 -11.18 5.41
C PHE A 159 -19.07 -10.09 5.31
N PRO A 160 -20.00 -10.01 6.29
CA PRO A 160 -21.08 -9.05 6.23
C PRO A 160 -20.56 -7.61 6.43
N ILE A 161 -21.14 -6.69 5.68
CA ILE A 161 -20.89 -5.25 5.80
C ILE A 161 -22.19 -4.57 6.26
N ASP A 162 -22.08 -3.77 7.29
CA ASP A 162 -23.17 -2.91 7.77
C ASP A 162 -22.76 -1.44 7.57
N ILE A 163 -23.09 -0.90 6.39
CA ILE A 163 -22.91 0.52 6.09
C ILE A 163 -24.27 1.11 5.66
N PRO A 164 -24.76 2.16 6.35
CA PRO A 164 -25.99 2.84 5.97
C PRO A 164 -25.97 3.37 4.53
N ASP A 165 -27.07 3.16 3.82
CA ASP A 165 -27.28 3.56 2.42
C ASP A 165 -26.18 3.05 1.48
N CYS A 166 -25.74 1.80 1.67
CA CYS A 166 -24.82 1.10 0.78
C CYS A 166 -25.47 -0.20 0.29
N GLU A 167 -25.51 -0.41 -1.03
CA GLU A 167 -26.06 -1.62 -1.63
C GLU A 167 -25.14 -2.85 -1.45
N ILE A 168 -23.86 -2.62 -1.10
CA ILE A 168 -22.88 -3.69 -0.90
C ILE A 168 -22.98 -4.16 0.54
N THR A 169 -23.55 -5.36 0.72
CA THR A 169 -23.84 -5.95 2.04
C THR A 169 -22.83 -7.01 2.47
N GLU A 170 -21.92 -7.44 1.58
CA GLU A 170 -20.91 -8.44 1.90
C GLU A 170 -19.61 -8.22 1.10
N LEU A 171 -18.47 -8.51 1.72
CA LEU A 171 -17.20 -8.79 1.06
C LEU A 171 -17.01 -10.30 0.95
N LYS A 172 -16.24 -10.72 -0.05
CA LYS A 172 -15.82 -12.12 -0.20
C LYS A 172 -14.31 -12.16 -0.32
N ILE A 173 -13.75 -13.33 -0.04
CA ILE A 173 -12.34 -13.63 -0.25
C ILE A 173 -12.21 -14.72 -1.30
N HIS A 174 -11.19 -14.63 -2.14
CA HIS A 174 -10.74 -15.75 -2.96
C HIS A 174 -9.24 -15.89 -2.82
N LEU A 175 -8.78 -17.13 -2.88
CA LEU A 175 -7.47 -17.53 -2.43
C LEU A 175 -6.75 -18.28 -3.55
N GLY A 176 -5.49 -17.93 -3.79
CA GLY A 176 -4.61 -18.63 -4.71
C GLY A 176 -3.37 -19.13 -4.01
N ILE A 177 -3.05 -20.41 -4.18
CA ILE A 177 -1.84 -21.05 -3.65
C ILE A 177 -0.88 -21.37 -4.80
N GLY A 178 0.36 -20.91 -4.66
CA GLY A 178 1.51 -21.34 -5.45
C GLY A 178 2.55 -22.00 -4.58
N ALA A 179 3.29 -22.97 -5.13
CA ALA A 179 4.35 -23.68 -4.41
C ALA A 179 5.55 -23.91 -5.32
N GLY A 180 6.75 -23.75 -4.78
CA GLY A 180 7.98 -23.91 -5.54
C GLY A 180 9.13 -23.07 -4.99
N LYS A 181 10.06 -22.71 -5.88
CA LYS A 181 11.18 -21.84 -5.55
C LYS A 181 10.67 -20.44 -5.19
N ILE A 182 11.13 -19.94 -4.04
CA ILE A 182 10.90 -18.58 -3.57
C ILE A 182 12.25 -17.88 -3.39
N TYR A 183 12.31 -16.65 -3.90
CA TYR A 183 13.38 -15.70 -3.67
C TYR A 183 12.96 -14.75 -2.53
N ASP A 184 13.71 -14.78 -1.43
CA ASP A 184 13.52 -13.89 -0.28
C ASP A 184 14.44 -12.67 -0.44
N ILE A 185 13.87 -11.52 -0.82
CA ILE A 185 14.61 -10.39 -1.40
C ILE A 185 14.61 -9.19 -0.48
N HIS A 186 15.78 -8.58 -0.32
CA HIS A 186 16.01 -7.37 0.46
C HIS A 186 16.74 -6.35 -0.40
N VAL A 187 16.11 -5.18 -0.61
CA VAL A 187 16.66 -4.06 -1.39
C VAL A 187 16.44 -2.73 -0.68
N GLY A 188 17.27 -1.74 -0.95
CA GLY A 188 17.24 -0.43 -0.30
C GLY A 188 18.57 -0.08 0.36
N GLY A 189 18.52 0.44 1.58
CA GLY A 189 19.72 0.72 2.39
C GLY A 189 20.16 2.17 2.51
N LYS A 190 19.50 3.13 1.84
CA LYS A 190 19.74 4.57 2.12
C LYS A 190 18.91 5.07 3.31
N ASP A 191 17.60 4.98 3.18
CA ASP A 191 16.64 5.48 4.18
C ASP A 191 15.59 4.43 4.56
N ARG A 192 15.44 3.41 3.71
CA ARG A 192 14.45 2.36 3.85
C ARG A 192 14.98 1.06 3.27
N TRP A 193 14.66 -0.04 3.93
CA TRP A 193 14.78 -1.39 3.40
C TRP A 193 13.39 -1.89 2.99
N GLU A 194 13.32 -2.57 1.86
CA GLU A 194 12.13 -3.27 1.42
C GLU A 194 12.40 -4.77 1.38
N HIS A 195 11.47 -5.52 1.97
CA HIS A 195 11.36 -6.96 1.82
C HIS A 195 10.22 -7.30 0.87
N PHE A 196 10.46 -8.24 -0.05
CA PHE A 196 9.39 -8.91 -0.79
C PHE A 196 9.86 -10.29 -1.23
N ILE A 197 8.89 -11.13 -1.63
CA ILE A 197 9.15 -12.44 -2.18
C ILE A 197 8.88 -12.46 -3.69
N GLY A 198 9.64 -13.29 -4.41
CA GLY A 198 9.45 -13.58 -5.84
C GLY A 198 9.69 -15.07 -6.15
N GLY A 199 9.67 -15.44 -7.42
CA GLY A 199 9.91 -16.82 -7.88
C GLY A 199 8.65 -17.55 -8.31
N ASP A 200 8.79 -18.85 -8.58
CA ASP A 200 7.76 -19.68 -9.22
C ASP A 200 6.45 -19.69 -8.45
N ALA A 201 6.51 -19.76 -7.11
CA ALA A 201 5.31 -19.75 -6.28
C ALA A 201 4.50 -18.46 -6.47
N MET A 202 5.16 -17.30 -6.55
CA MET A 202 4.51 -16.02 -6.80
C MET A 202 3.97 -15.91 -8.23
N ASP A 203 4.72 -16.42 -9.21
CA ASP A 203 4.30 -16.40 -10.62
C ASP A 203 3.01 -17.21 -10.84
N GLN A 204 2.88 -18.34 -10.15
CA GLN A 204 1.70 -19.20 -10.19
C GLN A 204 0.45 -18.54 -9.61
N ILE A 205 0.59 -17.83 -8.49
CA ILE A 205 -0.52 -17.23 -7.74
C ILE A 205 -1.35 -16.28 -8.61
N SER A 206 -0.68 -15.39 -9.36
CA SER A 206 -1.35 -14.43 -10.24
C SER A 206 -2.21 -15.14 -11.30
N THR A 207 -1.72 -16.27 -11.82
CA THR A 207 -2.46 -17.07 -12.81
C THR A 207 -3.66 -17.80 -12.20
N VAL A 208 -3.52 -18.36 -10.99
CA VAL A 208 -4.60 -19.14 -10.38
C VAL A 208 -5.68 -18.26 -9.76
N LEU A 209 -5.34 -17.07 -9.24
CA LEU A 209 -6.33 -16.12 -8.73
C LEU A 209 -7.23 -15.57 -9.83
N ASP A 210 -6.69 -15.31 -11.03
CA ASP A 210 -7.50 -14.90 -12.19
C ASP A 210 -8.54 -15.97 -12.60
N LEU A 211 -8.43 -17.21 -12.08
CA LEU A 211 -9.34 -18.33 -12.34
C LEU A 211 -10.25 -18.70 -11.16
N ALA A 212 -9.92 -18.26 -9.96
CA ALA A 212 -10.72 -18.53 -8.76
C ALA A 212 -11.93 -17.59 -8.72
N GLU A 213 -13.12 -18.13 -8.45
CA GLU A 213 -14.28 -17.30 -8.15
C GLU A 213 -14.29 -16.83 -6.68
N ALA A 214 -15.11 -15.82 -6.39
CA ALA A 214 -15.27 -15.30 -5.04
C ALA A 214 -15.80 -16.38 -4.07
N GLY A 215 -15.02 -16.69 -3.04
CA GLY A 215 -15.28 -17.77 -2.09
C GLY A 215 -14.59 -19.09 -2.43
N GLU A 216 -13.70 -19.12 -3.42
CA GLU A 216 -12.97 -20.32 -3.81
C GLU A 216 -11.49 -20.29 -3.42
N LEU A 217 -10.91 -21.49 -3.32
CA LEU A 217 -9.49 -21.74 -3.14
C LEU A 217 -8.94 -22.45 -4.39
N ALA A 218 -8.04 -21.78 -5.11
CA ALA A 218 -7.36 -22.32 -6.27
C ALA A 218 -5.90 -22.69 -5.95
N LEU A 219 -5.52 -23.93 -6.25
CA LEU A 219 -4.15 -24.41 -6.15
C LEU A 219 -3.52 -24.44 -7.54
N SER A 220 -2.26 -24.03 -7.65
CA SER A 220 -1.45 -24.34 -8.82
C SER A 220 -1.26 -25.85 -8.97
N HIS A 221 -0.96 -26.30 -10.18
CA HIS A 221 -0.66 -27.72 -10.43
C HIS A 221 0.56 -28.20 -9.63
N GLN A 222 1.55 -27.35 -9.45
CA GLN A 222 2.74 -27.67 -8.67
C GLN A 222 2.39 -27.83 -7.19
N ALA A 223 1.60 -26.91 -6.64
CA ALA A 223 1.09 -27.04 -5.27
C ALA A 223 0.25 -28.33 -5.12
N PHE A 224 -0.67 -28.59 -6.04
CA PHE A 224 -1.51 -29.79 -6.00
C PHE A 224 -0.71 -31.10 -6.10
N ARG A 225 0.38 -31.12 -6.88
CA ARG A 225 1.29 -32.26 -6.95
C ARG A 225 1.97 -32.52 -5.61
N HIS A 226 2.56 -31.51 -4.98
CA HIS A 226 3.17 -31.66 -3.65
C HIS A 226 2.13 -32.08 -2.59
N PHE A 227 0.95 -31.49 -2.64
CA PHE A 227 -0.19 -31.86 -1.79
C PHE A 227 -0.55 -33.36 -1.95
N GLY A 228 -0.56 -33.88 -3.18
CA GLY A 228 -0.83 -35.29 -3.47
C GLY A 228 0.23 -36.29 -2.95
N ASN A 229 1.40 -35.82 -2.53
CA ASN A 229 2.42 -36.67 -1.90
C ASN A 229 2.04 -37.05 -0.46
N VAL A 230 1.30 -36.18 0.22
CA VAL A 230 0.92 -36.36 1.63
C VAL A 230 -0.56 -36.73 1.82
N VAL A 231 -1.39 -36.44 0.82
CA VAL A 231 -2.84 -36.68 0.85
C VAL A 231 -3.28 -37.60 -0.28
N ASP A 232 -4.24 -38.48 0.00
CA ASP A 232 -5.01 -39.16 -1.03
C ASP A 232 -5.97 -38.17 -1.71
N VAL A 233 -5.59 -37.71 -2.90
CA VAL A 233 -6.37 -36.75 -3.68
C VAL A 233 -7.78 -37.22 -4.01
N ALA A 234 -8.06 -38.53 -4.00
CA ALA A 234 -9.41 -39.05 -4.19
C ALA A 234 -10.34 -38.76 -3.00
N SER A 235 -9.77 -38.46 -1.82
CA SER A 235 -10.51 -38.14 -0.60
C SER A 235 -10.82 -36.64 -0.44
N VAL A 236 -10.34 -35.79 -1.36
CA VAL A 236 -10.48 -34.33 -1.29
C VAL A 236 -11.66 -33.85 -2.13
N THR A 237 -12.43 -32.91 -1.58
CA THR A 237 -13.57 -32.32 -2.27
C THR A 237 -13.09 -31.31 -3.31
N ILE A 238 -12.99 -31.73 -4.58
CA ILE A 238 -12.57 -30.89 -5.71
C ILE A 238 -13.78 -30.22 -6.37
N GLY A 239 -13.74 -28.90 -6.49
CA GLY A 239 -14.78 -28.07 -7.11
C GLY A 239 -14.69 -27.96 -8.62
N GLY A 240 -13.49 -28.16 -9.17
CA GLY A 240 -13.20 -28.04 -10.59
C GLY A 240 -11.72 -28.28 -10.88
N TYR A 241 -11.44 -28.68 -12.12
CA TYR A 241 -10.08 -28.89 -12.63
C TYR A 241 -9.95 -28.13 -13.95
N ASP A 242 -9.16 -27.05 -13.95
CA ASP A 242 -8.77 -26.32 -15.16
C ASP A 242 -7.37 -26.76 -15.59
N LYS A 243 -6.97 -26.51 -16.84
CA LYS A 243 -5.60 -26.79 -17.30
C LYS A 243 -4.51 -26.05 -16.50
N ARG A 244 -4.88 -25.01 -15.73
CA ARG A 244 -3.94 -24.17 -14.97
C ARG A 244 -4.08 -24.25 -13.45
N CYS A 245 -5.24 -24.64 -12.91
CA CYS A 245 -5.43 -24.77 -11.46
C CYS A 245 -6.39 -25.90 -11.07
N VAL A 246 -6.37 -26.25 -9.78
CA VAL A 246 -7.33 -27.15 -9.13
C VAL A 246 -8.10 -26.37 -8.07
N ILE A 247 -9.43 -26.39 -8.14
CA ILE A 247 -10.29 -25.74 -7.13
C ILE A 247 -10.56 -26.72 -6.00
N VAL A 248 -10.11 -26.39 -4.79
CA VAL A 248 -10.33 -27.19 -3.58
C VAL A 248 -11.47 -26.56 -2.80
N LYS A 249 -12.51 -27.35 -2.49
CA LYS A 249 -13.69 -26.89 -1.74
C LYS A 249 -13.67 -27.26 -0.26
N GLY A 250 -12.96 -28.33 0.10
CA GLY A 250 -13.00 -28.86 1.45
C GLY A 250 -11.98 -29.98 1.68
N LEU A 251 -11.53 -30.09 2.93
CA LEU A 251 -10.56 -31.06 3.42
C LEU A 251 -11.12 -31.95 4.53
N GLU A 252 -12.43 -31.90 4.79
CA GLU A 252 -13.12 -32.61 5.87
C GLU A 252 -13.00 -34.15 5.80
N ASN A 253 -12.88 -34.70 4.58
CA ASN A 253 -12.75 -36.14 4.35
C ASN A 253 -11.32 -36.56 3.97
N CYS A 254 -10.35 -35.65 4.11
CA CYS A 254 -8.99 -35.83 3.66
C CYS A 254 -8.28 -36.99 4.37
N ILE A 255 -7.84 -37.99 3.60
CA ILE A 255 -7.07 -39.15 4.07
C ILE A 255 -5.59 -38.88 3.82
N ARG A 256 -4.79 -38.96 4.88
CA ARG A 256 -3.32 -38.77 4.80
C ARG A 256 -2.63 -40.07 4.35
N LYS A 257 -1.68 -39.95 3.42
CA LYS A 257 -0.80 -41.04 2.97
C LYS A 257 0.40 -41.25 3.90
N VAL A 258 0.81 -40.19 4.59
CA VAL A 258 1.94 -40.18 5.52
C VAL A 258 1.51 -39.67 6.90
N PRO A 259 2.18 -40.09 7.99
CA PRO A 259 1.98 -39.52 9.32
C PRO A 259 2.19 -38.00 9.32
N VAL A 260 1.65 -37.32 10.33
CA VAL A 260 1.92 -35.88 10.53
C VAL A 260 3.41 -35.69 10.71
N LEU A 261 4.02 -34.90 9.83
CA LEU A 261 5.42 -34.53 9.93
C LEU A 261 5.50 -33.26 10.76
N SER A 262 6.27 -33.30 11.85
CA SER A 262 6.74 -32.07 12.46
C SER A 262 7.70 -31.44 11.46
N LEU A 263 7.25 -30.41 10.77
CA LEU A 263 8.17 -29.56 10.03
C LEU A 263 9.15 -28.98 11.04
N ASP A 264 10.45 -29.11 10.79
CA ASP A 264 11.49 -28.28 11.43
C ASP A 264 11.31 -26.85 10.92
N GLN A 265 10.14 -26.26 11.20
CA GLN A 265 10.00 -24.82 11.25
C GLN A 265 10.95 -24.42 12.35
N GLU A 266 11.99 -23.66 12.02
CA GLU A 266 12.95 -23.11 12.97
C GLU A 266 12.23 -22.57 14.22
N ALA A 267 12.13 -23.41 15.26
CA ALA A 267 11.22 -23.33 16.41
C ALA A 267 9.72 -23.23 16.05
N ALA A 268 8.91 -24.18 16.53
CA ALA A 268 7.47 -23.98 16.65
C ALA A 268 7.23 -22.72 17.51
N PHE A 269 6.62 -21.69 16.94
CA PHE A 269 6.48 -20.39 17.60
C PHE A 269 5.25 -20.36 18.49
N ASP A 270 5.41 -19.86 19.71
CA ASP A 270 4.25 -19.49 20.51
C ASP A 270 3.68 -18.17 19.95
N ILE A 271 2.43 -18.18 19.51
CA ILE A 271 1.79 -17.02 18.83
C ILE A 271 1.71 -15.80 19.76
N PHE A 272 1.88 -16.03 21.06
CA PHE A 272 1.79 -15.07 22.14
C PHE A 272 3.14 -14.73 22.80
N ASP A 273 4.26 -15.23 22.28
CA ASP A 273 5.57 -14.89 22.86
C ASP A 273 5.78 -13.38 22.79
N SER A 274 6.02 -12.80 23.97
CA SER A 274 6.32 -11.39 24.15
C SER A 274 7.52 -11.02 23.29
N VAL A 275 7.38 -9.93 22.53
CA VAL A 275 8.48 -9.17 21.94
C VAL A 275 9.66 -9.18 22.92
N PRO A 276 10.84 -9.73 22.56
CA PRO A 276 11.96 -9.82 23.50
C PRO A 276 12.20 -8.48 24.22
N ASN A 277 12.39 -8.52 25.54
CA ASN A 277 12.50 -7.32 26.38
C ASN A 277 13.71 -6.41 26.05
N ASN A 278 14.58 -6.80 25.10
CA ASN A 278 15.82 -6.10 24.75
C ASN A 278 16.04 -6.05 23.23
N ILE A 279 15.01 -5.67 22.47
CA ILE A 279 15.13 -5.48 21.01
C ILE A 279 15.80 -4.14 20.70
N ASN A 280 16.78 -4.18 19.79
CA ASN A 280 17.35 -2.99 19.20
C ASN A 280 16.40 -2.41 18.12
N ILE A 281 15.49 -1.54 18.55
CA ILE A 281 14.44 -0.94 17.72
C ILE A 281 14.98 -0.05 16.59
N GLU A 282 16.22 0.46 16.68
CA GLU A 282 16.81 1.28 15.61
C GLU A 282 17.00 0.46 14.32
N LEU A 283 17.26 -0.85 14.44
CA LEU A 283 17.41 -1.74 13.29
C LEU A 283 16.09 -2.06 12.58
N TYR A 284 14.96 -1.84 13.25
CA TYR A 284 13.62 -2.11 12.73
C TYR A 284 13.06 -0.95 11.91
N LYS A 285 13.34 0.29 12.35
CA LYS A 285 12.81 1.51 11.72
C LYS A 285 13.03 1.57 10.20
N PRO A 286 14.20 1.15 9.65
CA PRO A 286 14.41 1.16 8.20
C PRO A 286 13.42 0.30 7.41
N PHE A 287 12.80 -0.72 8.00
CA PHE A 287 11.79 -1.57 7.33
C PHE A 287 10.37 -1.01 7.40
N ILE A 288 10.18 0.09 8.13
CA ILE A 288 8.88 0.69 8.39
C ILE A 288 8.77 2.00 7.59
N ASN A 289 7.61 2.23 6.98
CA ASN A 289 7.35 3.52 6.32
C ASN A 289 7.49 4.68 7.33
N SER A 290 8.21 5.74 6.97
CA SER A 290 8.38 6.94 7.81
C SER A 290 7.07 7.55 8.28
N TYR A 291 6.01 7.50 7.47
CA TYR A 291 4.67 7.94 7.92
C TYR A 291 4.12 7.06 9.05
N ALA A 292 4.31 5.74 9.00
CA ALA A 292 3.85 4.83 10.05
C ALA A 292 4.58 5.09 11.38
N LEU A 293 5.89 5.34 11.32
CA LEU A 293 6.68 5.75 12.49
C LEU A 293 6.19 7.08 13.06
N TYR A 294 5.98 8.08 12.20
CA TYR A 294 5.45 9.37 12.60
C TYR A 294 4.07 9.24 13.24
N LYS A 295 3.14 8.55 12.56
CA LYS A 295 1.75 8.41 12.98
C LYS A 295 1.63 7.64 14.28
N LEU A 296 2.40 6.56 14.45
CA LEU A 296 2.43 5.83 15.72
C LEU A 296 2.89 6.72 16.87
N LYS A 297 3.95 7.50 16.68
CA LYS A 297 4.44 8.42 17.70
C LYS A 297 3.42 9.52 18.02
N ASP A 298 2.81 10.10 16.99
CA ASP A 298 1.77 11.12 17.12
C ASP A 298 0.52 10.57 17.85
N ASP A 299 0.09 9.36 17.51
CA ASP A 299 -1.04 8.69 18.14
C ASP A 299 -0.78 8.38 19.62
N ILE A 300 0.42 7.91 19.96
CA ILE A 300 0.81 7.68 21.37
C ILE A 300 0.82 9.00 22.17
N GLN A 301 1.27 10.09 21.55
CA GLN A 301 1.34 11.41 22.18
C GLN A 301 -0.04 12.03 22.38
N ASN A 302 -0.91 11.93 21.38
CA ASN A 302 -2.16 12.70 21.31
C ASN A 302 -3.40 11.89 21.72
N CYS A 303 -3.30 10.58 21.94
CA CYS A 303 -4.44 9.75 22.32
C CYS A 303 -4.87 10.00 23.78
N PRO A 304 -6.07 10.58 24.04
CA PRO A 304 -6.50 10.94 25.39
C PRO A 304 -6.76 9.74 26.32
N ALA A 305 -7.06 8.57 25.74
CA ALA A 305 -7.34 7.34 26.48
C ALA A 305 -6.10 6.47 26.69
N PHE A 306 -4.98 6.84 26.07
CA PHE A 306 -3.75 6.06 26.13
C PHE A 306 -3.08 6.23 27.50
N GLY A 307 -3.08 5.16 28.31
CA GLY A 307 -2.70 5.14 29.73
C GLY A 307 -3.80 4.67 30.69
N ILE A 308 -5.05 4.49 30.23
CA ILE A 308 -6.14 3.85 31.00
C ILE A 308 -6.27 2.37 30.63
N ARG A 309 -6.11 2.07 29.33
CA ARG A 309 -5.98 0.73 28.77
C ARG A 309 -4.79 0.81 27.81
N ASP A 310 -3.65 0.23 28.17
CA ASP A 310 -2.46 0.21 27.31
C ASP A 310 -2.65 -0.80 26.16
N ASP A 311 -3.72 -0.66 25.37
CA ASP A 311 -4.00 -1.54 24.24
C ASP A 311 -3.73 -0.85 22.89
N LEU A 312 -3.01 -1.58 22.03
CA LEU A 312 -2.71 -1.17 20.66
C LEU A 312 -4.00 -1.03 19.84
N GLU A 313 -5.06 -1.75 20.22
CA GLU A 313 -6.36 -1.70 19.54
C GLU A 313 -6.96 -0.29 19.52
N HIS A 314 -6.85 0.45 20.63
CA HIS A 314 -7.32 1.82 20.72
C HIS A 314 -6.44 2.80 19.93
N LEU A 315 -5.11 2.66 19.99
CA LEU A 315 -4.20 3.46 19.14
C LEU A 315 -4.52 3.28 17.66
N MET A 316 -4.68 2.02 17.24
CA MET A 316 -5.00 1.66 15.86
C MET A 316 -6.45 2.03 15.48
N SER A 317 -7.26 2.57 16.40
CA SER A 317 -8.58 3.13 16.07
C SER A 317 -8.51 4.59 15.62
N ILE A 318 -7.38 5.26 15.85
CA ILE A 318 -7.17 6.64 15.40
C ILE A 318 -6.92 6.62 13.91
N TYR A 319 -7.83 7.27 13.19
CA TYR A 319 -7.73 7.42 11.75
C TYR A 319 -7.53 8.89 11.38
N ASP A 320 -6.96 9.11 10.20
CA ASP A 320 -6.73 10.40 9.61
C ASP A 320 -7.29 10.40 8.18
N THR A 321 -7.87 11.52 7.75
CA THR A 321 -8.34 11.71 6.38
C THR A 321 -7.57 12.86 5.77
N ARG A 322 -6.83 12.60 4.69
CA ARG A 322 -5.98 13.61 4.06
C ARG A 322 -6.08 13.55 2.56
N GLN A 323 -5.91 14.71 1.93
CA GLN A 323 -5.62 14.76 0.51
C GLN A 323 -4.15 14.42 0.29
N VAL A 324 -3.90 13.43 -0.58
CA VAL A 324 -2.55 13.01 -0.95
C VAL A 324 -2.45 12.88 -2.47
N THR A 325 -1.22 12.91 -2.97
CA THR A 325 -0.91 12.49 -4.34
C THR A 325 -0.29 11.12 -4.33
N THR A 326 -0.94 10.17 -4.99
CA THR A 326 -0.47 8.79 -5.14
C THR A 326 0.33 8.66 -6.43
N VAL A 327 1.51 8.05 -6.36
CA VAL A 327 2.32 7.68 -7.52
C VAL A 327 2.48 6.17 -7.53
N PHE A 328 1.85 5.52 -8.49
CA PHE A 328 2.07 4.11 -8.81
C PHE A 328 3.08 3.98 -9.94
N ILE A 329 4.00 3.03 -9.81
CA ILE A 329 5.05 2.74 -10.79
C ILE A 329 4.98 1.26 -11.10
N ARG A 330 4.87 0.92 -12.38
CA ARG A 330 4.98 -0.45 -12.86
C ARG A 330 6.21 -0.58 -13.75
N VAL A 331 7.03 -1.60 -13.51
CA VAL A 331 8.18 -1.97 -14.34
C VAL A 331 8.00 -3.41 -14.81
N SER A 332 7.48 -3.59 -16.02
CA SER A 332 6.99 -4.89 -16.51
C SER A 332 8.09 -5.92 -16.78
N THR A 333 9.31 -5.43 -17.02
CA THR A 333 10.50 -6.26 -17.32
C THR A 333 11.23 -6.74 -16.08
N LEU A 334 11.04 -6.08 -14.93
CA LEU A 334 11.66 -6.51 -13.70
C LEU A 334 10.83 -7.63 -13.09
N LYS A 335 11.33 -8.86 -13.20
CA LYS A 335 10.74 -10.08 -12.63
C LYS A 335 11.82 -10.86 -11.92
N PHE A 336 11.48 -11.51 -10.81
CA PHE A 336 12.43 -12.31 -10.05
C PHE A 336 12.35 -13.79 -10.44
N LYS A 337 13.13 -14.14 -11.47
CA LYS A 337 13.32 -15.53 -11.92
C LYS A 337 14.67 -16.11 -11.55
N SER A 338 15.62 -15.25 -11.20
CA SER A 338 16.98 -15.62 -10.82
C SER A 338 17.57 -14.57 -9.88
N ILE A 339 18.61 -14.95 -9.15
CA ILE A 339 19.33 -14.06 -8.24
C ILE A 339 19.96 -12.86 -8.95
N GLU A 340 20.22 -12.96 -10.25
CA GLU A 340 20.78 -11.89 -11.09
C GLU A 340 19.88 -10.65 -11.15
N SER A 341 18.57 -10.82 -10.90
CA SER A 341 17.59 -9.73 -10.87
C SER A 341 17.76 -8.80 -9.67
N LEU A 342 18.51 -9.22 -8.65
CA LEU A 342 18.75 -8.45 -7.42
C LEU A 342 19.40 -7.09 -7.71
N GLY A 343 20.43 -7.06 -8.58
CA GLY A 343 21.13 -5.81 -8.92
C GLY A 343 20.20 -4.78 -9.56
N VAL A 344 19.39 -5.23 -10.51
CA VAL A 344 18.40 -4.38 -11.22
C VAL A 344 17.32 -3.87 -10.26
N ALA A 345 16.83 -4.72 -9.36
CA ALA A 345 15.84 -4.33 -8.36
C ALA A 345 16.40 -3.34 -7.33
N GLN A 346 17.64 -3.57 -6.88
CA GLN A 346 18.34 -2.65 -5.99
C GLN A 346 18.51 -1.27 -6.65
N GLU A 347 19.01 -1.24 -7.88
CA GLU A 347 19.20 0.02 -8.61
C GLU A 347 17.85 0.75 -8.83
N THR A 348 16.80 0.00 -9.18
CA THR A 348 15.43 0.52 -9.31
C THR A 348 14.94 1.15 -7.99
N MET A 349 15.10 0.44 -6.87
CA MET A 349 14.72 0.93 -5.54
C MET A 349 15.47 2.20 -5.17
N LEU A 350 16.79 2.25 -5.42
CA LEU A 350 17.62 3.42 -5.12
C LEU A 350 17.23 4.65 -5.95
N ILE A 351 16.88 4.48 -7.23
CA ILE A 351 16.34 5.58 -8.06
C ILE A 351 15.05 6.11 -7.44
N VAL A 352 14.12 5.22 -7.10
CA VAL A 352 12.83 5.61 -6.54
C VAL A 352 13.02 6.30 -5.19
N GLN A 353 13.84 5.77 -4.29
CA GLN A 353 14.20 6.40 -3.02
C GLN A 353 14.76 7.81 -3.20
N ASN A 354 15.72 7.98 -4.13
CA ASN A 354 16.36 9.25 -4.36
C ASN A 354 15.36 10.35 -4.76
N TYR A 355 14.47 10.06 -5.71
CA TYR A 355 13.53 11.08 -6.19
C TYR A 355 12.28 11.23 -5.31
N VAL A 356 11.80 10.16 -4.68
CA VAL A 356 10.72 10.28 -3.70
C VAL A 356 11.20 11.15 -2.53
N LYS A 357 12.41 10.92 -2.00
CA LYS A 357 12.99 11.78 -0.96
C LYS A 357 13.24 13.21 -1.43
N LYS A 358 13.80 13.40 -2.64
CA LYS A 358 14.07 14.73 -3.21
C LYS A 358 12.82 15.61 -3.29
N TYR A 359 11.66 15.01 -3.57
CA TYR A 359 10.39 15.72 -3.66
C TYR A 359 9.56 15.62 -2.38
N GLU A 360 10.15 15.12 -1.30
CA GLU A 360 9.55 14.98 0.04
C GLU A 360 8.27 14.13 0.00
N GLY A 361 8.40 12.91 -0.53
CA GLY A 361 7.36 11.88 -0.47
C GLY A 361 7.77 10.70 0.40
N CYS A 362 6.83 9.77 0.58
CA CYS A 362 7.02 8.51 1.30
C CYS A 362 6.81 7.34 0.34
N ILE A 363 7.78 6.43 0.25
CA ILE A 363 7.53 5.12 -0.37
C ILE A 363 6.55 4.37 0.53
N ARG A 364 5.62 3.61 -0.05
CA ARG A 364 4.70 2.72 0.68
C ARG A 364 5.09 1.27 0.55
N GLN A 365 5.39 0.83 -0.66
CA GLN A 365 5.70 -0.57 -0.96
C GLN A 365 6.49 -0.69 -2.25
N PHE A 366 7.28 -1.75 -2.33
CA PHE A 366 7.81 -2.33 -3.56
C PHE A 366 7.59 -3.85 -3.52
N HIS A 367 6.92 -4.38 -4.54
CA HIS A 367 6.64 -5.80 -4.71
C HIS A 367 6.88 -6.22 -6.17
N CYS A 368 7.04 -7.52 -6.41
CA CYS A 368 7.22 -8.08 -7.74
C CYS A 368 6.40 -9.35 -7.90
N ASP A 369 5.69 -9.44 -9.02
CA ASP A 369 4.89 -10.61 -9.43
C ASP A 369 5.23 -11.03 -10.88
N ASP A 370 4.39 -11.91 -11.46
CA ASP A 370 4.52 -12.37 -12.84
C ASP A 370 4.34 -11.26 -13.88
N LYS A 371 3.67 -10.16 -13.52
CA LYS A 371 3.37 -8.99 -14.36
C LYS A 371 4.46 -7.92 -14.26
N GLY A 372 5.35 -8.03 -13.27
CA GLY A 372 6.56 -7.24 -13.08
C GLY A 372 6.65 -6.61 -11.69
N ALA A 373 7.55 -5.63 -11.55
CA ALA A 373 7.66 -4.86 -10.33
C ALA A 373 6.58 -3.77 -10.24
N LEU A 374 6.05 -3.60 -9.03
CA LEU A 374 5.12 -2.55 -8.64
C LEU A 374 5.68 -1.78 -7.46
N LEU A 375 5.75 -0.45 -7.59
CA LEU A 375 6.12 0.46 -6.53
C LEU A 375 5.00 1.48 -6.30
N LEU A 376 4.83 1.87 -5.05
CA LEU A 376 3.83 2.84 -4.62
C LEU A 376 4.49 3.87 -3.73
N ALA A 377 4.24 5.14 -4.02
CA ALA A 377 4.66 6.26 -3.18
C ALA A 377 3.51 7.26 -3.00
N PHE A 378 3.58 8.01 -1.90
CA PHE A 378 2.62 9.05 -1.55
C PHE A 378 3.34 10.38 -1.30
N PHE A 379 2.68 11.46 -1.67
CA PHE A 379 3.06 12.83 -1.38
C PHE A 379 1.90 13.50 -0.63
N GLY A 380 2.21 14.29 0.40
CA GLY A 380 1.20 14.86 1.29
C GLY A 380 0.90 14.04 2.54
N LEU A 381 1.76 13.06 2.87
CA LEU A 381 1.72 12.37 4.16
C LEU A 381 2.75 13.00 5.12
N PRO A 382 2.38 13.27 6.38
CA PRO A 382 3.33 13.67 7.41
C PRO A 382 4.55 12.71 7.52
N PRO A 383 5.75 13.24 7.81
CA PRO A 383 6.06 14.64 8.09
C PRO A 383 6.12 15.54 6.84
N TYR A 384 5.91 15.00 5.64
CA TYR A 384 6.11 15.69 4.36
C TYR A 384 4.79 16.19 3.71
N GLY A 385 3.95 16.85 4.50
CA GLY A 385 2.69 17.43 3.99
C GLY A 385 2.90 18.82 3.37
N HIS A 386 2.46 19.03 2.12
CA HIS A 386 2.56 20.31 1.45
C HIS A 386 1.23 20.74 0.82
N THR A 387 1.21 21.94 0.24
CA THR A 387 0.07 22.41 -0.58
C THR A 387 0.26 22.08 -2.06
N ASP A 388 1.49 21.78 -2.50
CA ASP A 388 1.90 21.51 -3.87
C ASP A 388 2.24 20.02 -4.12
N ASP A 389 1.72 19.11 -3.30
CA ASP A 389 2.02 17.67 -3.37
C ASP A 389 1.67 17.03 -4.73
N ALA A 390 0.67 17.56 -5.44
CA ALA A 390 0.36 17.13 -6.81
C ALA A 390 1.52 17.37 -7.77
N ILE A 391 2.11 18.57 -7.72
CA ILE A 391 3.27 18.94 -8.55
C ILE A 391 4.48 18.10 -8.15
N ARG A 392 4.70 17.90 -6.84
CA ARG A 392 5.81 17.07 -6.31
C ARG A 392 5.72 15.63 -6.81
N GLY A 393 4.53 15.02 -6.75
CA GLY A 393 4.29 13.68 -7.28
C GLY A 393 4.54 13.56 -8.78
N VAL A 394 4.07 14.53 -9.58
CA VAL A 394 4.32 14.55 -11.03
C VAL A 394 5.82 14.75 -11.36
N LYS A 395 6.50 15.68 -10.68
CA LYS A 395 7.94 15.92 -10.87
C LYS A 395 8.77 14.71 -10.46
N ALA A 396 8.39 14.02 -9.38
CA ALA A 396 9.01 12.76 -8.97
C ALA A 396 8.84 11.68 -10.03
N ALA A 397 7.62 11.45 -10.52
CA ALA A 397 7.34 10.46 -11.55
C ALA A 397 8.13 10.72 -12.85
N LEU A 398 8.19 11.98 -13.32
CA LEU A 398 8.98 12.37 -14.50
C LEU A 398 10.48 12.15 -14.30
N SER A 399 11.00 12.46 -13.12
CA SER A 399 12.42 12.31 -12.81
C SER A 399 12.82 10.83 -12.67
N ILE A 400 11.97 10.01 -12.02
CA ILE A 400 12.16 8.56 -11.93
C ILE A 400 12.09 7.95 -13.33
N SER A 401 11.09 8.32 -14.14
CA SER A 401 10.97 7.86 -15.53
C SER A 401 12.26 8.08 -16.33
N LYS A 402 12.81 9.30 -16.25
CA LYS A 402 14.06 9.65 -16.94
C LYS A 402 15.24 8.75 -16.53
N GLU A 403 15.39 8.44 -15.25
CA GLU A 403 16.50 7.62 -14.77
C GLU A 403 16.27 6.13 -15.02
N LEU A 404 15.03 5.64 -14.91
CA LEU A 404 14.68 4.26 -15.27
C LEU A 404 14.94 3.96 -16.75
N ALA A 405 14.93 4.97 -17.63
CA ALA A 405 15.31 4.79 -19.04
C ALA A 405 16.76 4.28 -19.22
N ARG A 406 17.64 4.47 -18.22
CA ARG A 406 19.03 3.97 -18.26
C ARG A 406 19.11 2.47 -18.00
N ILE A 407 18.25 1.97 -17.11
CA ILE A 407 18.19 0.55 -16.70
C ILE A 407 17.27 -0.24 -17.63
N PHE A 408 16.21 0.39 -18.13
CA PHE A 408 15.20 -0.21 -18.99
C PHE A 408 15.11 0.58 -20.32
N PRO A 409 16.02 0.34 -21.29
CA PRO A 409 16.08 1.08 -22.55
C PRO A 409 14.80 0.99 -23.40
N GLU A 410 14.10 -0.15 -23.32
CA GLU A 410 12.81 -0.36 -23.99
C GLU A 410 11.64 0.38 -23.33
N LYS A 411 11.88 1.02 -22.18
CA LYS A 411 10.92 1.80 -21.41
C LYS A 411 9.61 1.07 -21.11
N ASN A 412 9.73 -0.22 -20.77
CA ASN A 412 8.64 -1.09 -20.33
C ASN A 412 8.15 -0.79 -18.90
N TYR A 413 8.10 0.50 -18.56
CA TYR A 413 7.60 1.00 -17.29
C TYR A 413 6.55 2.10 -17.52
N SER A 414 5.64 2.28 -16.57
CA SER A 414 4.58 3.28 -16.64
C SER A 414 4.20 3.76 -15.24
N PHE A 415 3.70 5.00 -15.18
CA PHE A 415 3.32 5.65 -13.94
C PHE A 415 1.85 6.10 -14.01
N GLY A 416 1.17 5.96 -12.88
CA GLY A 416 -0.15 6.54 -12.66
C GLY A 416 -0.08 7.49 -11.46
N VAL A 417 -0.50 8.74 -11.66
CA VAL A 417 -0.43 9.80 -10.66
C VAL A 417 -1.82 10.39 -10.46
N THR A 418 -2.31 10.40 -9.22
CA THR A 418 -3.65 10.93 -8.91
C THR A 418 -3.63 11.65 -7.59
N THR A 419 -4.46 12.68 -7.45
CA THR A 419 -4.58 13.47 -6.22
C THR A 419 -5.98 13.36 -5.68
N GLY A 420 -6.14 12.88 -4.46
CA GLY A 420 -7.46 12.71 -3.85
C GLY A 420 -7.40 12.42 -2.36
N VAL A 421 -8.58 12.39 -1.74
CA VAL A 421 -8.72 12.08 -0.31
C VAL A 421 -8.50 10.59 -0.09
N ILE A 422 -7.71 10.26 0.93
CA ILE A 422 -7.55 8.90 1.45
C ILE A 422 -7.85 8.90 2.96
N ALA A 423 -8.36 7.78 3.46
CA ALA A 423 -8.34 7.47 4.87
C ALA A 423 -7.07 6.66 5.20
N VAL A 424 -6.47 6.99 6.32
CA VAL A 424 -5.31 6.30 6.85
C VAL A 424 -5.60 5.87 8.28
N GLY A 425 -5.29 4.62 8.61
CA GLY A 425 -5.36 4.18 9.98
C GLY A 425 -4.82 2.78 10.18
N GLY A 426 -4.73 2.41 11.45
CA GLY A 426 -4.14 1.15 11.85
C GLY A 426 -5.02 -0.06 11.52
N VAL A 427 -4.42 -1.09 10.92
CA VAL A 427 -4.99 -2.45 10.83
C VAL A 427 -4.07 -3.43 11.58
N GLY A 428 -4.66 -4.42 12.25
CA GLY A 428 -3.97 -5.33 13.16
C GLY A 428 -4.09 -4.92 14.63
N LYS A 429 -4.01 -5.90 15.55
CA LYS A 429 -4.25 -5.69 16.99
C LYS A 429 -3.04 -5.85 17.91
N SER A 430 -2.04 -6.68 17.61
CA SER A 430 -0.93 -6.90 18.56
C SER A 430 0.34 -7.58 18.04
N ILE A 431 0.25 -8.44 17.02
CA ILE A 431 1.37 -9.29 16.57
C ILE A 431 1.83 -9.00 15.14
N ARG A 432 0.98 -8.32 14.37
CA ARG A 432 1.29 -7.78 13.05
C ARG A 432 0.38 -6.59 12.80
N THR A 433 0.96 -5.44 12.50
CA THR A 433 0.23 -4.19 12.30
C THR A 433 0.74 -3.43 11.09
N GLU A 434 -0.15 -2.70 10.43
CA GLU A 434 0.23 -1.76 9.38
C GLU A 434 -0.70 -0.55 9.39
N TYR A 435 -0.20 0.62 8.98
CA TYR A 435 -1.08 1.73 8.63
C TYR A 435 -1.59 1.53 7.21
N ALA A 436 -2.85 1.10 7.11
CA ALA A 436 -3.52 0.94 5.85
C ALA A 436 -3.94 2.31 5.31
N MET A 437 -3.80 2.48 4.00
CA MET A 437 -4.19 3.68 3.27
C MET A 437 -5.24 3.27 2.26
N MET A 438 -6.41 3.88 2.33
CA MET A 438 -7.57 3.48 1.54
C MET A 438 -8.20 4.70 0.88
N GLY A 439 -8.46 4.60 -0.41
CA GLY A 439 -9.12 5.65 -1.17
C GLY A 439 -9.20 5.31 -2.65
N ASP A 440 -10.21 5.87 -3.30
CA ASP A 440 -10.45 5.66 -4.73
C ASP A 440 -9.32 6.23 -5.59
N SER A 441 -8.64 7.30 -5.13
CA SER A 441 -7.46 7.86 -5.81
C SER A 441 -6.33 6.83 -5.93
N ILE A 442 -6.08 6.02 -4.89
CA ILE A 442 -5.06 4.97 -4.90
C ILE A 442 -5.36 3.94 -6.00
N ASN A 443 -6.62 3.48 -6.05
CA ASN A 443 -7.09 2.54 -7.06
C ASN A 443 -7.03 3.16 -8.47
N MET A 444 -7.33 4.45 -8.59
CA MET A 444 -7.26 5.17 -9.85
C MET A 444 -5.82 5.23 -10.38
N ALA A 445 -4.84 5.59 -9.55
CA ALA A 445 -3.43 5.59 -9.94
C ALA A 445 -2.96 4.21 -10.42
N ALA A 446 -3.35 3.14 -9.74
CA ALA A 446 -3.06 1.77 -10.16
C ALA A 446 -3.65 1.42 -11.54
N ARG A 447 -4.81 2.00 -11.88
CA ARG A 447 -5.45 1.81 -13.19
C ARG A 447 -4.81 2.68 -14.27
N LEU A 448 -4.45 3.92 -13.94
CA LEU A 448 -3.78 4.85 -14.88
C LEU A 448 -2.43 4.30 -15.36
N MET A 449 -1.62 3.69 -14.47
CA MET A 449 -0.35 3.05 -14.86
C MET A 449 -0.52 1.85 -15.82
N CYS A 450 -1.76 1.39 -16.04
CA CYS A 450 -2.07 0.28 -16.94
C CYS A 450 -2.71 0.70 -18.27
N ILE A 451 -2.91 2.00 -18.52
CA ILE A 451 -3.57 2.50 -19.74
C ILE A 451 -2.80 2.13 -21.01
N ASP A 452 -1.47 2.16 -20.96
CA ASP A 452 -0.60 1.76 -22.06
C ASP A 452 -0.80 0.30 -22.51
N LYS A 453 -1.08 -0.63 -21.60
CA LYS A 453 -1.41 -2.03 -21.92
C LYS A 453 -2.78 -2.18 -22.57
N ASN A 454 -3.74 -1.38 -22.12
CA ASN A 454 -5.13 -1.48 -22.57
C ASN A 454 -5.37 -0.74 -23.89
N ASN A 455 -4.45 0.12 -24.31
CA ASN A 455 -4.53 0.87 -25.56
C ASN A 455 -3.38 0.49 -26.50
N LYS A 456 -3.64 -0.43 -27.43
CA LYS A 456 -2.64 -0.90 -28.42
C LYS A 456 -2.04 0.21 -29.29
N ALA A 457 -2.67 1.38 -29.36
CA ALA A 457 -2.12 2.53 -30.09
C ALA A 457 -1.02 3.27 -29.30
N MET A 458 -0.90 3.02 -28.00
CA MET A 458 0.12 3.62 -27.13
C MET A 458 1.30 2.66 -26.96
N LYS A 459 2.50 3.14 -27.27
CA LYS A 459 3.73 2.39 -27.01
C LYS A 459 4.12 2.51 -25.52
N PRO A 460 4.69 1.45 -24.91
CA PRO A 460 5.38 1.57 -23.64
C PRO A 460 6.60 2.50 -23.85
N ASP A 461 6.49 3.74 -23.37
CA ASP A 461 7.50 4.80 -23.55
C ASP A 461 7.77 5.51 -22.22
N GLY A 462 7.75 4.75 -21.11
CA GLY A 462 8.05 5.31 -19.80
C GLY A 462 7.04 6.34 -19.32
N ASN A 463 5.78 6.18 -19.73
CA ASN A 463 4.77 7.23 -19.68
C ASN A 463 4.29 7.54 -18.26
N VAL A 464 4.12 8.84 -17.97
CA VAL A 464 3.50 9.34 -16.74
C VAL A 464 2.09 9.82 -17.03
N PHE A 465 1.08 9.13 -16.49
CA PHE A 465 -0.33 9.46 -16.67
C PHE A 465 -0.92 10.04 -15.39
N CYS A 466 -1.82 11.02 -15.54
CA CYS A 466 -2.56 11.56 -14.41
C CYS A 466 -4.04 11.85 -14.72
N ASP A 467 -4.82 11.96 -13.66
CA ASP A 467 -6.22 12.38 -13.72
C ASP A 467 -6.35 13.92 -13.86
N GLU A 468 -7.59 14.38 -14.08
CA GLU A 468 -7.89 15.80 -14.23
C GLU A 468 -7.52 16.63 -13.00
N LYS A 469 -7.73 16.09 -11.79
CA LYS A 469 -7.44 16.82 -10.55
C LYS A 469 -5.94 17.05 -10.38
N THR A 470 -5.11 16.04 -10.58
CA THR A 470 -3.65 16.19 -10.58
C THR A 470 -3.19 17.12 -11.70
N PHE A 471 -3.76 17.02 -12.91
CA PHE A 471 -3.45 17.95 -14.00
C PHE A 471 -3.73 19.40 -13.61
N ASN A 472 -4.93 19.71 -13.12
CA ASN A 472 -5.31 21.07 -12.73
C ASN A 472 -4.43 21.64 -11.61
N LEU A 473 -3.94 20.77 -10.71
CA LEU A 473 -3.04 21.15 -9.63
C LEU A 473 -1.57 21.28 -10.05
N SER A 474 -1.20 20.86 -11.27
CA SER A 474 0.20 20.80 -11.69
C SER A 474 0.53 21.36 -13.08
N ASN A 475 -0.48 21.81 -13.83
CA ASN A 475 -0.33 22.30 -15.22
C ASN A 475 0.47 23.60 -15.37
N VAL A 476 0.77 24.31 -14.29
CA VAL A 476 1.65 25.49 -14.28
C VAL A 476 3.13 25.08 -14.35
N ASP A 477 3.50 24.02 -13.64
CA ASP A 477 4.90 23.59 -13.46
C ASP A 477 5.33 22.48 -14.43
N CYS A 478 4.40 21.89 -15.18
CA CYS A 478 4.65 20.76 -16.07
C CYS A 478 3.84 20.91 -17.37
N THR A 479 4.36 20.39 -18.48
CA THR A 479 3.62 20.29 -19.74
C THR A 479 2.86 18.98 -19.82
N PHE A 480 1.67 19.01 -20.41
CA PHE A 480 0.81 17.84 -20.54
C PHE A 480 0.25 17.71 -21.95
N LYS A 481 -0.03 16.47 -22.34
CA LYS A 481 -0.84 16.13 -23.50
C LYS A 481 -2.15 15.50 -23.01
N SER A 482 -3.29 16.09 -23.36
CA SER A 482 -4.59 15.44 -23.14
C SER A 482 -4.71 14.19 -24.01
N LEU A 483 -5.18 13.10 -23.41
CA LEU A 483 -5.50 11.84 -24.09
C LEU A 483 -7.01 11.66 -24.31
N GLY A 484 -7.81 12.66 -23.97
CA GLY A 484 -9.27 12.60 -23.99
C GLY A 484 -9.84 11.78 -22.83
N GLU A 485 -11.10 11.36 -23.00
CA GLU A 485 -11.80 10.54 -22.02
C GLU A 485 -11.49 9.05 -22.24
N ILE A 486 -11.02 8.38 -21.19
CA ILE A 486 -10.66 6.96 -21.22
C ILE A 486 -11.55 6.20 -20.24
N LYS A 487 -12.13 5.09 -20.71
CA LYS A 487 -12.87 4.18 -19.84
C LYS A 487 -11.89 3.40 -18.96
N VAL A 488 -11.98 3.62 -17.66
CA VAL A 488 -11.13 2.98 -16.67
C VAL A 488 -11.94 1.89 -15.95
N LYS A 489 -11.34 0.70 -15.73
CA LYS A 489 -11.98 -0.41 -15.02
C LYS A 489 -12.52 0.08 -13.67
N GLY A 490 -13.76 -0.27 -13.33
CA GLY A 490 -14.36 0.10 -12.03
C GLY A 490 -14.84 1.55 -11.90
N LYS A 491 -14.94 2.29 -13.00
CA LYS A 491 -15.72 3.53 -13.10
C LYS A 491 -16.85 3.36 -14.11
N ASP A 492 -18.00 3.95 -13.79
CA ASP A 492 -19.18 3.89 -14.66
C ASP A 492 -19.03 4.80 -15.89
N HIS A 493 -18.36 5.94 -15.72
CA HIS A 493 -18.07 6.92 -16.77
C HIS A 493 -16.58 6.90 -17.17
N SER A 494 -16.32 7.30 -18.41
CA SER A 494 -14.96 7.61 -18.86
C SER A 494 -14.46 8.85 -18.15
N ILE A 495 -13.15 8.90 -17.87
CA ILE A 495 -12.53 10.03 -17.18
C ILE A 495 -11.51 10.74 -18.08
N PRO A 496 -11.32 12.06 -17.96
CA PRO A 496 -10.24 12.75 -18.64
C PRO A 496 -8.87 12.27 -18.14
N VAL A 497 -7.97 11.92 -19.07
CA VAL A 497 -6.61 11.48 -18.76
C VAL A 497 -5.58 12.35 -19.46
N TYR A 498 -4.49 12.65 -18.76
CA TYR A 498 -3.40 13.49 -19.25
C TYR A 498 -2.08 12.73 -19.17
N LYS A 499 -1.21 12.92 -20.16
CA LYS A 499 0.18 12.45 -20.13
C LYS A 499 1.08 13.62 -19.77
N ALA A 500 1.80 13.55 -18.65
CA ALA A 500 2.84 14.51 -18.32
C ALA A 500 4.06 14.31 -19.25
N LEU A 501 4.64 15.39 -19.74
CA LEU A 501 5.73 15.36 -20.73
C LEU A 501 7.05 15.86 -20.15
N THR A 502 7.09 17.11 -19.68
CA THR A 502 8.31 17.74 -19.16
C THR A 502 8.01 18.64 -17.97
N ILE A 503 9.00 18.79 -17.10
CA ILE A 503 9.00 19.81 -16.05
C ILE A 503 9.30 21.15 -16.73
N GLN A 504 8.48 22.16 -16.49
CA GLN A 504 8.74 23.52 -16.94
C GLN A 504 9.67 24.21 -15.92
N GLU A 505 10.73 24.86 -16.40
CA GLU A 505 11.43 25.84 -15.57
C GLU A 505 10.48 27.02 -15.35
N LYS A 506 10.31 27.45 -14.09
CA LYS A 506 9.57 28.66 -13.77
C LYS A 506 10.17 29.81 -14.58
N LYS A 507 9.49 30.23 -15.66
CA LYS A 507 9.57 31.63 -16.04
C LYS A 507 8.96 32.38 -14.86
N ILE A 508 9.77 33.21 -14.21
CA ILE A 508 9.25 34.24 -13.31
C ILE A 508 8.46 35.19 -14.21
N GLU A 509 7.23 34.81 -14.56
CA GLU A 509 6.28 35.77 -15.05
C GLU A 509 5.92 36.62 -13.83
N LEU A 510 6.40 37.86 -13.84
CA LEU A 510 5.83 38.95 -13.07
C LEU A 510 4.32 38.80 -13.18
N GLU A 511 3.64 38.60 -12.05
CA GLU A 511 2.21 38.31 -11.90
C GLU A 511 1.39 38.91 -13.06
N GLY A 512 1.10 38.08 -14.07
CA GLY A 512 0.24 38.46 -15.18
C GLY A 512 -1.20 38.61 -14.69
N ASP A 513 -1.98 39.46 -15.37
CA ASP A 513 -3.42 39.66 -15.14
C ASP A 513 -4.17 38.31 -15.13
N ASP A 514 -4.30 37.69 -13.94
CA ASP A 514 -5.09 36.49 -13.67
C ASP A 514 -6.59 36.81 -13.89
N LYS A 515 -7.00 36.88 -15.16
CA LYS A 515 -8.40 37.09 -15.54
C LYS A 515 -9.22 35.88 -15.08
N ILE A 516 -10.07 36.08 -14.09
CA ILE A 516 -11.04 35.08 -13.68
C ILE A 516 -11.98 34.70 -14.84
N ILE A 517 -11.98 33.42 -15.22
CA ILE A 517 -12.86 32.87 -16.27
C ILE A 517 -14.08 32.24 -15.60
N GLY A 518 -15.30 32.60 -16.04
CA GLY A 518 -16.54 32.01 -15.51
C GLY A 518 -16.97 32.58 -14.14
N ARG A 519 -17.56 31.74 -13.26
CA ARG A 519 -17.97 32.08 -11.89
C ARG A 519 -18.84 33.36 -11.75
N VAL A 520 -19.81 33.52 -12.65
CA VAL A 520 -20.65 34.75 -12.71
C VAL A 520 -21.48 34.93 -11.42
N LYS A 521 -21.97 33.83 -10.85
CA LYS A 521 -22.77 33.85 -9.61
C LYS A 521 -21.91 34.29 -8.43
N GLU A 522 -20.76 33.66 -8.25
CA GLU A 522 -19.82 33.95 -7.17
C GLU A 522 -19.27 35.37 -7.28
N ARG A 523 -18.92 35.82 -8.49
CA ARG A 523 -18.51 37.20 -8.73
C ARG A 523 -19.59 38.20 -8.33
N LYS A 524 -20.86 37.96 -8.69
CA LYS A 524 -21.97 38.83 -8.25
C LYS A 524 -22.12 38.86 -6.73
N ILE A 525 -21.95 37.73 -6.05
CA ILE A 525 -22.00 37.65 -4.58
C ILE A 525 -20.85 38.45 -3.97
N ILE A 526 -19.63 38.25 -4.45
CA ILE A 526 -18.42 38.96 -3.98
C ILE A 526 -18.59 40.47 -4.19
N ASP A 527 -18.94 40.89 -5.41
CA ASP A 527 -19.13 42.29 -5.75
C ASP A 527 -20.20 42.94 -4.84
N GLY A 528 -21.34 42.26 -4.63
CA GLY A 528 -22.40 42.76 -3.73
C GLY A 528 -21.99 42.80 -2.25
N LEU A 529 -21.15 41.88 -1.78
CA LEU A 529 -20.62 41.89 -0.41
C LEU A 529 -19.60 43.01 -0.19
N ILE A 530 -18.78 43.33 -1.19
CA ILE A 530 -17.86 44.47 -1.16
C ILE A 530 -18.66 45.78 -1.14
N GLU A 531 -19.70 45.91 -1.95
CA GLU A 531 -20.60 47.08 -1.93
C GLU A 531 -21.30 47.24 -0.57
N ALA A 532 -21.80 46.14 0.02
CA ALA A 532 -22.40 46.15 1.35
C ALA A 532 -21.40 46.59 2.44
N HIS A 533 -20.12 46.27 2.28
CA HIS A 533 -19.06 46.70 3.18
C HIS A 533 -18.87 48.22 3.17
N LEU A 534 -18.95 48.85 1.99
CA LEU A 534 -18.84 50.31 1.84
C LEU A 534 -19.95 51.07 2.59
N VAL A 535 -21.12 50.46 2.78
CA VAL A 535 -22.24 51.03 3.58
C VAL A 535 -22.18 50.61 5.06
N LYS A 536 -20.98 50.32 5.58
CA LYS A 536 -20.69 49.98 6.99
C LYS A 536 -21.33 48.68 7.49
N GLN A 537 -21.62 47.71 6.61
CA GLN A 537 -21.93 46.35 7.05
C GLN A 537 -20.68 45.48 7.06
N THR A 538 -20.19 45.12 8.25
CA THR A 538 -19.08 44.18 8.36
C THR A 538 -19.57 42.76 8.06
N LYS A 539 -18.94 42.11 7.09
CA LYS A 539 -19.23 40.73 6.69
C LYS A 539 -17.92 39.96 6.61
N ILE A 540 -17.96 38.67 6.95
CA ILE A 540 -16.84 37.75 6.75
C ILE A 540 -17.16 36.93 5.49
N MET A 541 -16.23 36.91 4.55
CA MET A 541 -16.29 36.04 3.37
C MET A 541 -15.39 34.83 3.60
N ILE A 542 -15.98 33.64 3.55
CA ILE A 542 -15.26 32.37 3.60
C ILE A 542 -15.30 31.77 2.20
N PHE A 543 -14.12 31.48 1.65
CA PHE A 543 -13.97 30.79 0.37
C PHE A 543 -13.68 29.33 0.67
N GLU A 544 -14.68 28.48 0.48
CA GLU A 544 -14.58 27.05 0.69
C GLU A 544 -14.75 26.30 -0.64
N GLY A 545 -13.94 25.27 -0.84
CA GLY A 545 -14.02 24.39 -2.00
C GLY A 545 -12.77 23.52 -2.09
N GLU A 546 -12.79 22.57 -3.03
CA GLU A 546 -11.64 21.71 -3.22
C GLU A 546 -10.44 22.45 -3.82
N GLY A 547 -9.24 22.03 -3.42
CA GLY A 547 -7.98 22.50 -4.03
C GLY A 547 -8.00 22.33 -5.55
N GLY A 548 -7.47 23.34 -6.26
CA GLY A 548 -7.40 23.34 -7.72
C GLY A 548 -8.62 23.93 -8.44
N GLN A 549 -9.70 24.28 -7.73
CA GLN A 549 -10.86 24.93 -8.35
C GLN A 549 -10.67 26.44 -8.64
N GLY A 550 -9.49 27.00 -8.38
CA GLY A 550 -9.22 28.43 -8.57
C GLY A 550 -9.69 29.33 -7.41
N LEU A 551 -9.79 28.80 -6.18
CA LEU A 551 -10.09 29.58 -4.98
C LEU A 551 -9.09 30.72 -4.77
N SER A 552 -7.79 30.47 -4.94
CA SER A 552 -6.77 31.52 -4.84
C SER A 552 -6.97 32.63 -5.88
N THR A 553 -7.38 32.27 -7.10
CA THR A 553 -7.76 33.24 -8.14
C THR A 553 -9.00 34.03 -7.76
N LEU A 554 -9.98 33.40 -7.09
CA LEU A 554 -11.18 34.06 -6.57
C LEU A 554 -10.87 35.03 -5.42
N VAL A 555 -9.95 34.66 -4.53
CA VAL A 555 -9.43 35.54 -3.47
C VAL A 555 -8.66 36.71 -4.07
N LYS A 556 -7.79 36.47 -5.07
CA LYS A 556 -7.11 37.53 -5.81
C LYS A 556 -8.10 38.47 -6.53
N TYR A 557 -9.12 37.92 -7.20
CA TYR A 557 -10.20 38.71 -7.80
C TYR A 557 -10.88 39.60 -6.76
N THR A 558 -11.22 39.04 -5.60
CA THR A 558 -11.85 39.76 -4.49
C THR A 558 -10.96 40.91 -4.01
N LYS A 559 -9.65 40.66 -3.84
CA LYS A 559 -8.68 41.69 -3.48
C LYS A 559 -8.62 42.80 -4.53
N ASN A 560 -8.43 42.44 -5.80
CA ASN A 560 -8.34 43.41 -6.89
C ASN A 560 -9.62 44.27 -7.01
N LYS A 561 -10.79 43.64 -6.86
CA LYS A 561 -12.09 44.33 -6.89
C LYS A 561 -12.26 45.28 -5.70
N ALA A 562 -11.91 44.85 -4.50
CA ALA A 562 -11.96 45.69 -3.30
C ALA A 562 -11.02 46.89 -3.41
N VAL A 563 -9.81 46.75 -3.98
CA VAL A 563 -8.91 47.88 -4.28
C VAL A 563 -9.56 48.83 -5.29
N GLN A 564 -10.12 48.31 -6.38
CA GLN A 564 -10.82 49.13 -7.38
C GLN A 564 -12.01 49.91 -6.81
N MET A 565 -12.62 49.42 -5.73
CA MET A 565 -13.74 50.06 -5.04
C MET A 565 -13.31 50.87 -3.81
N ASN A 566 -12.01 51.20 -3.70
CA ASN A 566 -11.42 51.99 -2.61
C ASN A 566 -11.59 51.39 -1.20
N CYS A 567 -11.70 50.06 -1.08
CA CYS A 567 -11.59 49.39 0.21
C CYS A 567 -10.10 49.25 0.59
N MET A 568 -9.77 49.52 1.86
CA MET A 568 -8.44 49.19 2.38
C MET A 568 -8.30 47.67 2.50
N ILE A 569 -7.22 47.13 1.95
CA ILE A 569 -6.86 45.71 2.03
C ILE A 569 -5.53 45.61 2.74
N TRP A 570 -5.48 44.76 3.77
CA TRP A 570 -4.29 44.45 4.54
C TRP A 570 -3.69 43.12 4.10
#